data_AF-P63957-F1
#
_entry.id   AF-P63957-F1
#
_cell.length_a   1.000
_cell.length_b   1.000
_cell.length_c   1.000
_cell.angle_alpha   90.00
_cell.angle_beta   90.00
_cell.angle_gamma   90.00
#
_symmetry.space_group_name_H-M   'P 1'
#
loop_
_entity.id
_entity.type
_entity.pdbx_description
1 polymer ?
#
loop_
_entity_poly.entity_id
_entity_poly.type
_entity_poly.pdbx_seq_one_letter_code
_entity_poly.pdbx_strand_id
1 'polypeptide(L)' 'MDIKSEVIEIIDELFMEDVSDMMDEDLFDAGVLDSMGTVELIVEIENRFDIRVPVTEFGRDDWNTANKIIAGIVELQNA' A
#
# COMPACT_ATOMS: atom_id res chain seq x y z
N MET A 1 14.88 -6.76 -4.83
CA MET A 1 13.42 -6.69 -4.99
C MET A 1 13.08 -5.21 -4.99
N ASP A 2 12.42 -4.71 -6.03
CA ASP A 2 12.11 -3.28 -6.12
C ASP A 2 10.76 -3.04 -5.44
N ILE A 3 10.78 -2.48 -4.23
CA ILE A 3 9.56 -2.30 -3.41
C ILE A 3 8.50 -1.53 -4.19
N LYS A 4 8.91 -0.56 -5.01
CA LYS A 4 7.99 0.20 -5.86
C LYS A 4 7.23 -0.71 -6.83
N SER A 5 7.94 -1.53 -7.60
CA SER A 5 7.32 -2.46 -8.55
C SER A 5 6.39 -3.45 -7.86
N GLU A 6 6.80 -3.99 -6.71
CA GLU A 6 6.00 -4.93 -5.92
C GLU A 6 4.72 -4.27 -5.39
N VAL A 7 4.78 -3.03 -4.89
CA VAL A 7 3.58 -2.32 -4.41
C VAL A 7 2.60 -2.02 -5.54
N ILE A 8 3.09 -1.62 -6.71
CA ILE A 8 2.24 -1.41 -7.90
C ILE A 8 1.56 -2.73 -8.27
N GLU A 9 2.31 -3.84 -8.29
CA GLU A 9 1.76 -5.17 -8.59
C GLU A 9 0.71 -5.63 -7.56
N ILE A 10 0.94 -5.42 -6.25
CA ILE A 10 -0.05 -5.74 -5.21
C ILE A 10 -1.35 -4.97 -5.45
N ILE A 11 -1.26 -3.68 -5.76
CA ILE A 11 -2.43 -2.82 -5.97
C ILE A 11 -3.19 -3.23 -7.22
N ASP A 12 -2.50 -3.53 -8.32
CA ASP A 12 -3.12 -4.05 -9.56
C ASP A 12 -3.78 -5.41 -9.31
N GLU A 13 -3.12 -6.33 -8.60
CA GLU A 13 -3.66 -7.67 -8.29
C GLU A 13 -4.91 -7.61 -7.40
N LEU A 14 -4.94 -6.73 -6.40
CA LEU A 14 -6.05 -6.61 -5.46
C LEU A 14 -7.21 -5.79 -5.99
N PHE A 15 -6.92 -4.69 -6.68
CA PHE A 15 -7.92 -3.67 -7.02
C PHE A 15 -8.15 -3.52 -8.53
N MET A 16 -7.38 -4.21 -9.37
CA MET A 16 -7.40 -4.09 -10.84
C MET A 16 -7.13 -2.66 -11.31
N GLU A 17 -6.29 -1.93 -10.57
CA GLU A 17 -5.95 -0.53 -10.82
C GLU A 17 -4.43 -0.35 -10.94
N ASP A 18 -4.00 0.18 -12.09
CA ASP A 18 -2.59 0.52 -12.31
C ASP A 18 -2.29 1.91 -11.75
N VAL A 19 -1.64 1.94 -10.59
CA VAL A 19 -1.27 3.18 -9.90
C VAL A 19 0.07 3.77 -10.33
N SER A 20 0.75 3.17 -11.32
CA SER A 20 2.09 3.59 -11.75
C SER A 20 2.14 5.04 -12.27
N ASP A 21 1.02 5.54 -12.80
CA ASP A 21 0.83 6.92 -13.28
C ASP A 21 0.20 7.86 -12.22
N MET A 22 -0.20 7.35 -11.05
CA MET A 22 -0.89 8.10 -9.98
C MET A 22 -0.30 7.87 -8.59
N MET A 23 1.03 7.78 -8.51
CA MET A 23 1.77 7.39 -7.30
C MET A 23 1.55 8.30 -6.07
N ASP A 24 1.15 9.56 -6.29
CA ASP A 24 0.89 10.57 -5.27
C ASP A 24 -0.61 10.93 -5.16
N GLU A 25 -1.48 10.27 -5.92
CA GLU A 25 -2.93 10.47 -5.79
C GLU A 25 -3.47 9.72 -4.56
N ASP A 26 -4.49 10.31 -3.96
CA ASP A 26 -5.19 9.70 -2.83
C ASP A 26 -6.06 8.55 -3.33
N LEU A 27 -5.63 7.33 -3.03
CA LEU A 27 -6.27 6.07 -3.42
C LEU A 27 -7.65 5.90 -2.78
N PHE A 28 -7.93 6.53 -1.62
CA PHE A 28 -9.28 6.53 -1.04
C PHE A 28 -10.21 7.46 -1.81
N ASP A 29 -9.74 8.66 -2.15
CA ASP A 29 -10.52 9.62 -2.94
C ASP A 29 -10.73 9.15 -4.38
N ALA A 30 -9.74 8.46 -4.96
CA ALA A 30 -9.85 7.80 -6.26
C ALA A 30 -10.81 6.59 -6.25
N GLY A 31 -11.19 6.10 -5.07
CA GLY A 31 -12.07 4.94 -4.90
C GLY A 31 -11.38 3.59 -5.10
N VAL A 32 -10.04 3.57 -5.13
CA VAL A 32 -9.20 2.36 -5.20
C VAL A 32 -9.20 1.65 -3.85
N LEU A 33 -9.01 2.40 -2.76
CA LEU A 33 -9.02 1.86 -1.40
C LEU A 33 -10.31 2.19 -0.66
N ASP A 34 -10.87 1.17 -0.02
CA ASP A 34 -11.92 1.31 0.99
C ASP A 34 -11.49 0.63 2.31
N SER A 35 -12.41 0.51 3.28
CA SER A 35 -12.10 -0.13 4.56
C SER A 35 -11.75 -1.63 4.45
N MET A 36 -12.30 -2.36 3.48
CA MET A 36 -12.02 -3.78 3.30
C MET A 36 -10.75 -3.97 2.47
N GLY A 37 -10.62 -3.24 1.36
CA GLY A 37 -9.43 -3.24 0.52
C GLY A 37 -8.18 -2.81 1.28
N THR A 38 -8.30 -1.87 2.21
CA THR A 38 -7.19 -1.52 3.13
C THR A 38 -6.69 -2.74 3.91
N VAL A 39 -7.60 -3.57 4.44
CA VAL A 39 -7.22 -4.77 5.20
C VAL A 39 -6.56 -5.80 4.28
N GLU A 40 -7.09 -6.00 3.07
CA GLU A 40 -6.49 -6.90 2.07
C GLU A 40 -5.09 -6.44 1.66
N LEU A 41 -4.92 -5.14 1.39
CA LEU A 41 -3.63 -4.53 1.08
C LEU A 41 -2.61 -4.74 2.21
N ILE A 42 -3.01 -4.51 3.47
CA ILE A 42 -2.15 -4.74 4.63
C ILE A 42 -1.69 -6.20 4.67
N VAL A 43 -2.61 -7.15 4.52
CA VAL A 43 -2.29 -8.59 4.58
C VAL A 43 -1.34 -8.99 3.47
N GLU A 44 -1.55 -8.52 2.24
CA GLU A 44 -0.66 -8.82 1.11
C GLU A 44 0.73 -8.18 1.29
N ILE A 45 0.80 -6.96 1.80
CA ILE A 45 2.06 -6.30 2.13
C ILE A 45 2.84 -7.10 3.19
N GLU A 46 2.18 -7.49 4.29
CA GLU A 46 2.81 -8.31 5.34
C GLU A 46 3.37 -9.62 4.77
N ASN A 47 2.57 -10.31 3.93
CA ASN A 47 2.96 -11.57 3.31
C ASN A 47 4.13 -11.41 2.30
N ARG A 48 4.12 -10.36 1.47
CA ARG A 48 5.07 -10.18 0.36
C ARG A 48 6.42 -9.63 0.83
N PHE A 49 6.41 -8.77 1.85
CA PHE A 49 7.62 -8.12 2.36
C PHE A 49 8.17 -8.72 3.66
N ASP A 50 7.51 -9.73 4.23
CA ASP A 50 7.85 -10.35 5.52
C ASP A 50 7.96 -9.30 6.65
N ILE A 51 6.99 -8.37 6.67
CA ILE A 51 6.89 -7.31 7.67
C ILE A 51 5.60 -7.45 8.46
N ARG A 52 5.49 -6.69 9.55
CA ARG A 52 4.25 -6.52 10.29
C ARG A 52 3.82 -5.07 10.23
N VAL A 53 2.63 -4.81 9.72
CA VAL A 53 2.04 -3.48 9.61
C VAL A 53 1.05 -3.30 10.77
N PRO A 54 1.34 -2.43 11.76
CA PRO A 54 0.40 -2.17 12.83
C PRO A 54 -0.84 -1.47 12.26
N VAL A 55 -2.02 -2.08 12.38
CA VAL A 55 -3.28 -1.48 11.91
C VAL A 55 -3.53 -0.09 12.51
N THR A 56 -2.97 0.19 13.69
CA THR A 56 -3.02 1.51 14.34
C THR A 56 -2.19 2.58 13.63
N GLU A 57 -1.18 2.20 12.85
CA GLU A 57 -0.33 3.08 12.04
C GLU A 57 -0.87 3.26 10.61
N PHE A 58 -1.85 2.44 10.22
CA PHE A 58 -2.54 2.59 8.94
C PHE A 58 -3.60 3.71 9.02
N GLY A 59 -3.11 4.95 9.16
CA GLY A 59 -3.93 6.15 9.02
C GLY A 59 -4.29 6.38 7.56
N ARG A 60 -5.53 6.80 7.28
CA ARG A 60 -5.93 7.18 5.91
C ARG A 60 -5.01 8.27 5.37
N ASP A 61 -4.63 9.25 6.17
CA ASP A 61 -3.71 10.31 5.75
C ASP A 61 -2.25 9.85 5.60
N ASP A 62 -1.86 8.74 6.23
CA ASP A 62 -0.48 8.24 6.27
C ASP A 62 -0.20 7.22 5.17
N TRP A 63 -1.22 6.51 4.68
CA TRP A 63 -1.12 5.44 3.67
C TRP A 63 -2.07 5.64 2.49
N ASN A 64 -2.53 6.88 2.22
CA ASN A 64 -3.44 7.16 1.11
C ASN A 64 -2.80 7.14 -0.28
N THR A 65 -1.48 7.15 -0.43
CA THR A 65 -0.86 7.16 -1.77
C THR A 65 0.10 5.99 -1.94
N ALA A 66 0.32 5.53 -3.17
CA ALA A 66 1.25 4.43 -3.43
C ALA A 66 2.68 4.77 -2.94
N ASN A 67 3.13 6.02 -3.11
CA ASN A 67 4.42 6.48 -2.58
C ASN A 67 4.49 6.41 -1.05
N LYS A 68 3.41 6.76 -0.35
CA LYS A 68 3.36 6.66 1.12
C LYS A 68 3.35 5.21 1.60
N ILE A 69 2.61 4.34 0.91
CA ILE A 69 2.63 2.88 1.16
C ILE A 69 4.06 2.34 1.03
N ILE A 70 4.77 2.69 -0.05
CA ILE A 70 6.17 2.32 -0.26
C ILE A 70 7.06 2.85 0.87
N ALA A 71 6.90 4.12 1.25
CA ALA A 71 7.68 4.72 2.33
C ALA A 71 7.48 3.98 3.66
N GLY A 72 6.23 3.67 4.02
CA GLY A 72 5.91 2.93 5.23
C GLY A 72 6.48 1.50 5.23
N ILE A 73 6.46 0.81 4.07
CA ILE A 73 7.12 -0.51 3.93
C ILE A 73 8.63 -0.40 4.15
N VAL A 74 9.28 0.61 3.55
CA VAL A 74 10.72 0.84 3.72
C VAL A 74 11.04 1.12 5.19
N GLU A 75 10.24 1.94 5.87
CA GLU A 75 10.45 2.21 7.31
C GLU A 75 10.32 0.95 8.15
N LEU A 76 9.28 0.13 7.92
CA LEU A 76 9.04 -1.11 8.65
C LEU A 76 10.10 -2.19 8.38
N GLN A 77 10.67 -2.26 7.18
CA GLN A 77 11.78 -3.17 6.87
C GLN A 77 13.11 -2.79 7.55
N ASN A 78 13.26 -1.53 7.93
CA ASN A 78 14.48 -1.01 8.56
C ASN A 78 14.34 -0.82 10.08
N ALA A 79 13.17 -1.14 10.66
CA ALA A 79 12.87 -1.05 12.09
C ALA A 79 13.34 -2.31 12.85
#